data_AF-A0A3D0HFX5-F1
#
_entry.id   AF-A0A3D0HFX5-F1
#
_cell.length_a   1.000
_cell.length_b   1.000
_cell.length_c   1.000
_cell.angle_alpha   90.00
_cell.angle_beta   90.00
_cell.angle_gamma   90.00
#
_symmetry.space_group_name_H-M   'P 1'
#
loop_
_entity.id
_entity.type
_entity.pdbx_description
1 polymer ?
#
loop_
_entity_poly.entity_id
_entity_poly.type
_entity_poly.pdbx_seq_one_letter_code
_entity_poly.pdbx_strand_id
1 'polypeptide(L)'
;MMRKSVLAAAVLGAFAGSVLAADVTLYGVVDTGLQFLHQKTRIQGDVVKTNSFSMESGRQAGSRWGLKGSEQPPAAQSRETAGSRV
;
A
#
# COMPACT_ATOMS: atom_id res chain seq x y z
N MET A 1 -0.53 -32.25 -20.84
CA MET A 1 -0.10 -30.89 -20.42
C MET A 1 -1.05 -30.41 -19.32
N MET A 2 -0.65 -29.52 -18.40
CA MET A 2 -1.36 -29.14 -17.13
C MET A 2 -1.02 -29.95 -15.86
N ARG A 3 0.24 -30.37 -15.66
CA ARG A 3 0.69 -30.99 -14.37
C ARG A 3 1.66 -30.10 -13.58
N LYS A 4 2.17 -29.05 -14.23
CA LYS A 4 3.23 -28.17 -13.71
C LYS A 4 2.68 -26.91 -13.04
N SER A 5 1.47 -26.47 -13.41
CA SER A 5 0.85 -25.25 -12.88
C SER A 5 0.21 -25.45 -11.50
N VAL A 6 -0.35 -26.64 -11.22
CA VAL A 6 -0.96 -26.95 -9.92
C VAL A 6 0.10 -27.05 -8.82
N LEU A 7 1.29 -27.55 -9.15
CA LEU A 7 2.41 -27.61 -8.21
C LEU A 7 2.92 -26.21 -7.83
N ALA A 8 2.88 -25.24 -8.76
CA ALA A 8 3.27 -23.86 -8.49
C ALA A 8 2.34 -23.16 -7.47
N ALA A 9 1.05 -23.52 -7.45
CA ALA A 9 0.10 -23.02 -6.45
C ALA A 9 0.36 -23.60 -5.03
N ALA A 10 0.86 -24.83 -4.93
CA ALA A 10 1.20 -25.46 -3.65
C ALA A 10 2.51 -24.93 -3.04
N VAL A 11 3.50 -24.54 -3.88
CA VAL A 11 4.78 -23.97 -3.40
C VAL A 11 4.58 -22.58 -2.78
N LEU A 12 3.55 -21.83 -3.19
CA LEU A 12 3.17 -20.57 -2.54
C LEU A 12 2.61 -20.76 -1.11
N GLY A 13 2.13 -21.95 -0.76
CA GLY A 13 1.62 -22.27 0.58
C GLY A 13 2.66 -22.79 1.56
N ALA A 14 3.88 -23.13 1.10
CA ALA A 14 4.89 -23.82 1.91
C ALA A 14 5.85 -22.89 2.68
N PHE A 15 5.70 -21.56 2.56
CA PHE A 15 6.44 -20.57 3.35
C PHE A 15 5.62 -20.02 4.54
N ALA A 16 4.71 -20.81 5.11
CA ALA A 16 3.96 -20.45 6.33
C ALA A 16 4.73 -20.74 7.63
N GLY A 17 6.06 -20.57 7.60
CA GLY A 17 6.94 -20.74 8.75
C GLY A 17 7.46 -19.39 9.23
N SER A 18 6.60 -18.55 9.81
CA SER A 18 7.04 -17.33 10.50
C SER A 18 6.26 -17.18 11.81
N VAL A 19 7.01 -17.02 12.90
CA VAL A 19 6.53 -16.67 14.24
C VAL A 19 5.54 -15.50 14.14
N LEU A 20 4.33 -15.69 14.64
CA LEU A 20 3.23 -14.71 14.61
C LEU A 20 3.44 -13.58 15.64
N ALA A 21 4.52 -12.79 15.48
CA ALA A 21 4.74 -11.55 16.22
C ALA A 21 4.83 -10.32 15.28
N ALA A 22 4.50 -10.52 13.99
CA ALA A 22 4.44 -9.46 12.98
C ALA A 22 2.97 -9.14 12.66
N ASP A 23 2.51 -7.96 13.08
CA ASP A 23 1.26 -7.38 12.57
C ASP A 23 1.57 -6.76 11.20
N VAL A 24 0.88 -7.20 10.15
CA VAL A 24 1.01 -6.63 8.81
C VAL A 24 -0.37 -6.26 8.28
N THR A 25 -0.53 -4.99 7.95
CA THR A 25 -1.75 -4.41 7.39
C THR A 25 -1.53 -4.02 5.93
N LEU A 26 -2.37 -4.54 5.03
CA LEU A 26 -2.54 -4.03 3.67
C LEU A 26 -3.42 -2.77 3.72
N TYR A 27 -2.96 -1.69 3.11
CA TYR A 27 -3.70 -0.44 3.01
C TYR A 27 -3.69 0.11 1.60
N GLY A 28 -4.69 0.92 1.26
CA GLY A 28 -4.76 1.62 0.00
C GLY A 28 -5.78 2.75 0.01
N VAL A 29 -5.60 3.68 -0.91
CA VAL A 29 -6.49 4.82 -1.17
C VAL A 29 -6.73 4.90 -2.67
N VAL A 30 -7.99 5.05 -3.05
CA VAL A 30 -8.41 5.31 -4.43
C VAL A 30 -8.91 6.74 -4.49
N ASP A 31 -8.21 7.58 -5.24
CA ASP A 31 -8.55 8.98 -5.48
C ASP A 31 -8.92 9.14 -6.95
N THR A 32 -10.20 9.13 -7.26
CA THR A 32 -10.74 9.38 -8.60
C THR A 32 -11.82 10.43 -8.54
N GLY A 33 -11.84 11.33 -9.51
CA GLY A 33 -12.84 12.39 -9.57
C GLY A 33 -13.15 12.83 -11.00
N LEU A 34 -14.30 13.46 -11.16
CA LEU A 34 -14.69 14.13 -12.40
C LEU A 34 -14.15 15.55 -12.40
N GLN A 35 -13.61 15.98 -13.53
CA GLN A 35 -13.10 17.33 -13.74
C GLN A 35 -13.85 17.98 -14.90
N PHE A 36 -14.31 19.21 -14.66
CA PHE A 36 -14.62 20.15 -15.72
C PHE A 36 -13.55 21.24 -15.77
N LEU A 37 -13.00 21.51 -16.94
CA LEU A 37 -11.98 22.52 -17.15
C LEU A 37 -12.39 23.47 -18.27
N HIS A 38 -12.47 24.76 -17.94
CA HIS A 38 -12.66 25.85 -18.89
C HIS A 38 -11.34 26.60 -19.05
N GLN A 39 -10.71 26.48 -20.22
CA GLN A 39 -9.45 27.17 -20.54
C GLN A 39 -9.72 28.29 -21.54
N LYS A 40 -9.12 29.45 -21.28
CA LYS A 40 -9.05 30.57 -22.22
C LYS A 40 -7.59 30.85 -22.50
N THR A 41 -7.15 30.65 -23.74
CA THR A 41 -5.76 30.88 -24.15
C THR A 41 -5.74 31.91 -25.27
N ARG A 42 -4.80 32.84 -25.21
CA ARG A 42 -4.60 33.81 -26.29
C ARG A 42 -3.53 33.29 -27.24
N ILE A 43 -3.88 33.08 -28.50
CA ILE A 43 -2.95 32.63 -29.54
C ILE A 43 -2.96 33.68 -30.64
N GLN A 44 -1.82 34.31 -30.90
CA GLN A 44 -1.64 35.30 -31.97
C GLN A 44 -2.66 36.46 -31.94
N GLY A 45 -3.07 36.89 -30.75
CA GLY A 45 -4.04 37.99 -30.57
C GLY A 45 -5.48 37.52 -30.39
N ASP A 46 -5.83 36.34 -30.90
CA ASP A 46 -7.16 35.74 -30.79
C ASP A 46 -7.35 35.00 -29.47
N VAL A 47 -8.57 35.08 -28.92
CA VAL A 47 -8.94 34.36 -27.70
C VAL A 47 -9.59 33.04 -28.08
N VAL A 48 -8.87 31.95 -27.83
CA VAL A 48 -9.37 30.58 -28.00
C VAL A 48 -9.92 30.10 -26.65
N LYS A 49 -11.13 29.53 -26.67
CA LYS A 49 -11.77 28.95 -25.49
C LYS A 49 -11.94 27.44 -25.70
N THR A 50 -11.49 26.65 -24.74
CA THR A 50 -11.60 25.19 -24.77
C THR A 50 -12.27 24.70 -23.49
N ASN A 51 -13.24 23.80 -23.65
CA ASN A 51 -13.88 23.10 -22.55
C ASN A 51 -13.45 21.63 -22.59
N SER A 52 -13.06 21.06 -21.47
CA SER A 52 -12.88 19.62 -21.33
C SER A 52 -13.62 19.09 -20.11
N PHE A 53 -14.15 17.88 -20.27
CA PHE A 53 -14.72 17.09 -19.20
C PHE A 53 -14.05 15.73 -19.20
N SER A 54 -13.43 15.36 -18.08
CA SER A 54 -12.64 14.14 -17.97
C SER A 54 -12.78 13.52 -16.58
N MET A 55 -12.48 12.22 -16.50
CA MET A 55 -12.26 11.54 -15.22
C MET A 55 -10.75 11.46 -14.99
N GLU A 56 -10.29 11.95 -13.86
CA GLU A 56 -8.88 11.94 -13.48
C GLU A 56 -8.66 11.27 -12.13
N SER A 57 -7.47 10.71 -11.96
CA SER A 57 -7.02 10.13 -10.70
C SER A 57 -5.98 11.03 -10.03
N GLY A 58 -5.96 11.03 -8.69
CA GLY A 58 -4.88 11.60 -7.90
C GLY A 58 -4.86 13.13 -7.80
N ARG A 59 -6.03 13.78 -7.91
CA ARG A 59 -6.13 15.25 -7.84
C ARG A 59 -6.02 15.82 -6.44
N GLN A 60 -6.31 15.05 -5.39
CA GLN A 60 -6.21 15.52 -4.01
C GLN A 60 -5.03 14.91 -3.28
N ALA A 61 -4.99 13.58 -3.24
CA ALA A 61 -4.04 12.89 -2.38
C ALA A 61 -3.27 11.78 -3.10
N GLY A 62 -3.63 11.47 -4.36
CA GLY A 62 -2.99 10.39 -5.12
C GLY A 62 -3.50 9.01 -4.74
N SER A 63 -3.73 8.16 -5.74
CA SER A 63 -4.06 6.75 -5.54
C SER A 63 -2.81 5.97 -5.14
N ARG A 64 -2.89 5.12 -4.11
CA ARG A 64 -1.74 4.36 -3.58
C ARG A 64 -2.18 3.08 -2.89
N TRP A 65 -1.30 2.09 -2.81
CA TRP A 65 -1.45 0.89 -2.00
C TRP A 65 -0.11 0.54 -1.36
N GLY A 66 -0.14 -0.18 -0.24
CA GLY A 66 1.07 -0.59 0.45
C GLY A 66 0.82 -1.55 1.61
N LEU A 67 1.89 -2.08 2.15
CA LEU A 67 1.89 -2.90 3.36
C LEU A 67 2.57 -2.10 4.47
N LYS A 68 1.98 -2.05 5.66
CA LYS A 68 2.64 -1.56 6.87
C LYS A 68 2.67 -2.68 7.89
N GLY A 69 3.67 -2.71 8.75
CA GLY A 69 3.68 -3.68 9.83
C GLY A 69 4.66 -3.32 10.94
N SER A 70 4.52 -3.98 12.08
CA SER A 70 5.39 -3.83 13.24
C SER A 70 5.67 -5.19 13.87
N GLU A 71 6.92 -5.38 14.31
CA GLU A 71 7.34 -6.57 15.05
C GLU A 71 7.51 -6.20 16.52
N GLN A 72 6.90 -6.98 17.41
CA GLN A 72 7.14 -6.87 18.86
C GLN A 72 8.33 -7.77 19.22
N PRO A 73 9.42 -7.23 19.82
CA PRO A 73 10.49 -8.07 20.33
C PRO A 73 10.01 -8.90 21.53
N PRO A 74 10.44 -10.17 21.66
CA PRO A 74 10.06 -11.01 22.79
C PRO A 74 10.50 -10.38 24.11
N ALA A 75 9.62 -10.38 25.12
CA ALA A 75 9.91 -9.84 26.44
C ALA A 75 11.18 -10.50 26.99
N ALA A 76 12.20 -9.69 27.29
CA ALA A 76 13.41 -10.18 27.93
C ALA A 76 13.00 -10.89 29.23
N GLN A 77 13.24 -12.20 29.29
CA GLN A 77 13.07 -12.96 30.53
C GLN A 77 13.98 -12.32 31.56
N SER A 78 13.39 -11.63 32.53
CA SER A 78 14.10 -11.07 33.67
C SER A 78 14.89 -12.20 34.31
N ARG A 79 16.21 -12.18 34.12
CA ARG A 79 17.12 -13.00 34.91
C ARG A 79 17.01 -12.48 36.34
N GLU A 80 16.11 -13.07 37.10
CA GLU A 80 16.03 -12.91 38.53
C GLU A 80 17.33 -13.49 39.10
N THR A 81 18.29 -12.60 39.31
CA THR A 81 19.55 -12.88 39.99
C THR A 81 19.18 -13.27 41.41
N ALA A 82 19.01 -14.58 41.65
CA ALA A 82 18.97 -15.18 42.97
C ALA A 82 20.34 -14.95 43.63
N GLY A 83 20.50 -13.79 44.26
CA GLY A 83 21.77 -13.32 44.79
C GLY A 83 21.56 -12.21 45.80
N SER A 84 21.03 -12.55 46.97
CA SER A 84 21.45 -12.00 48.26
C SER A 84 20.61 -12.65 49.36
N ARG A 85 21.10 -13.76 49.91
CA ARG A 85 20.74 -14.16 51.27
C ARG A 85 21.69 -13.39 52.20
N VAL A 86 21.12 -12.48 52.97
CA VAL A 86 21.74 -11.92 54.19
C VAL A 86 21.64 -12.97 55.29
#